data_AF-A0A9D1XYT0-F1
#
_entry.id   AF-A0A9D1XYT0-F1
#
_cell.length_a   1.000
_cell.length_b   1.000
_cell.length_c   1.000
_cell.angle_alpha   90.00
_cell.angle_beta   90.00
_cell.angle_gamma   90.00
#
_symmetry.space_group_name_H-M   'P 1'
#
loop_
_entity.id
_entity.type
_entity.pdbx_description
1 polymer ?
#
loop_
_entity_poly.entity_id
_entity_poly.type
_entity_poly.pdbx_seq_one_letter_code
_entity_poly.pdbx_strand_id
1 'polypeptide(L)'
;MTAADFTGLHLQYKTEQQPGEVPAAIEHDFDAGRMVDHYYVTPSPAFWADEGVQALGTVAGILFLQQPDGAPWQILVHEPAMVKEVIFEMPDAEFRAILNASGVILPGEPGFVPPQ
;
A
#
# COMPACT_ATOMS: atom_id res chain seq x y z
N MET A 1 9.79 5.01 3.93
CA MET A 1 8.58 5.86 3.86
C MET A 1 7.83 5.80 5.18
N THR A 2 6.94 6.75 5.44
CA THR A 2 6.15 6.85 6.68
C THR A 2 4.66 6.75 6.40
N ALA A 3 3.85 6.58 7.43
CA ALA A 3 2.40 6.57 7.33
C ALA A 3 1.84 7.87 6.75
N ALA A 4 2.49 9.00 7.04
CA ALA A 4 2.08 10.31 6.53
C ALA A 4 2.17 10.43 5.00
N ASP A 5 2.90 9.51 4.35
CA ASP A 5 3.01 9.47 2.90
C ASP A 5 1.79 8.85 2.22
N PHE A 6 0.89 8.21 2.97
CA PHE A 6 -0.23 7.45 2.43
C PHE A 6 -1.52 7.69 3.22
N THR A 7 -2.54 8.20 2.55
CA THR A 7 -3.84 8.50 3.16
C THR A 7 -5.00 7.99 2.31
N GLY A 8 -6.20 7.93 2.88
CA GLY A 8 -7.41 7.60 2.12
C GLY A 8 -7.41 6.19 1.55
N LEU A 9 -6.77 5.23 2.23
CA LEU A 9 -6.71 3.85 1.78
C LEU A 9 -8.12 3.23 1.80
N HIS A 10 -8.62 2.77 0.66
CA HIS A 10 -9.94 2.13 0.59
C HIS A 10 -10.06 1.15 -0.59
N LEU A 11 -10.96 0.18 -0.49
CA LEU A 11 -11.05 -0.96 -1.41
C LEU A 11 -11.52 -0.58 -2.83
N GLN A 12 -10.83 -1.06 -3.87
CA GLN A 12 -11.12 -0.69 -5.27
C GLN A 12 -12.48 -1.18 -5.78
N TYR A 13 -12.88 -2.42 -5.51
CA TYR A 13 -14.09 -3.01 -6.10
C TYR A 13 -15.40 -2.44 -5.52
N LYS A 14 -15.31 -1.49 -4.59
CA LYS A 14 -16.46 -0.76 -4.04
C LYS A 14 -16.49 0.71 -4.46
N THR A 15 -15.48 1.19 -5.18
CA THR A 15 -15.30 2.63 -5.45
C THR A 15 -14.75 2.90 -6.85
N GLU A 16 -14.92 4.12 -7.32
CA GLU A 16 -14.20 4.65 -8.46
C GLU A 16 -12.95 5.39 -7.96
N GLN A 17 -11.85 5.27 -8.70
CA GLN A 17 -10.62 6.01 -8.40
C GLN A 17 -10.88 7.52 -8.40
N GLN A 18 -10.47 8.21 -7.35
CA GLN A 18 -10.56 9.66 -7.25
C GLN A 18 -9.29 10.35 -7.78
N PRO A 19 -9.37 11.63 -8.18
CA PRO A 19 -8.19 12.38 -8.61
C PRO A 19 -7.10 12.42 -7.53
N GLY A 20 -5.88 12.04 -7.91
CA GLY A 20 -4.72 11.99 -7.00
C GLY A 20 -4.51 10.63 -6.32
N GLU A 21 -5.46 9.71 -6.46
CA GLU A 21 -5.28 8.34 -5.99
C GLU A 21 -4.44 7.51 -6.95
N VAL A 22 -3.77 6.51 -6.39
CA VAL A 22 -2.98 5.53 -7.12
C VAL A 22 -3.51 4.13 -6.77
N PRO A 23 -3.60 3.20 -7.73
CA PRO A 23 -3.88 1.81 -7.44
C PRO A 23 -2.83 1.23 -6.48
N ALA A 24 -3.28 0.56 -5.44
CA ALA A 24 -2.44 -0.13 -4.50
C ALA A 24 -2.91 -1.56 -4.26
N ALA A 25 -2.00 -2.42 -3.82
CA ALA A 25 -2.34 -3.72 -3.28
C ALA A 25 -1.61 -3.94 -1.96
N ILE A 26 -2.29 -4.63 -1.03
CA ILE A 26 -1.69 -5.08 0.23
C ILE A 26 -1.58 -6.59 0.14
N GLU A 27 -0.34 -7.09 0.19
CA GLU A 27 -0.05 -8.51 0.33
C GLU A 27 0.22 -8.80 1.80
N HIS A 28 -0.67 -9.58 2.40
CA HIS A 28 -0.56 -10.04 3.79
C HIS A 28 -0.27 -11.55 3.80
N ASP A 29 0.71 -11.94 4.60
CA ASP A 29 1.19 -13.30 4.77
C ASP A 29 0.37 -14.03 5.86
N PHE A 30 0.02 -15.28 5.58
CA PHE A 30 -0.62 -16.22 6.50
C PHE A 30 0.15 -17.54 6.48
N ASP A 31 0.06 -18.32 7.56
CA ASP A 31 0.69 -19.66 7.62
C ASP A 31 0.29 -20.57 6.45
N ALA A 32 -0.93 -20.41 5.93
CA ALA A 32 -1.49 -21.21 4.85
C ALA A 32 -1.32 -20.60 3.44
N GLY A 33 -0.65 -19.45 3.31
CA GLY A 33 -0.46 -18.77 2.03
C GLY A 33 -0.53 -17.25 2.13
N ARG A 34 -0.76 -16.60 1.00
CA ARG A 34 -0.79 -15.14 0.90
C ARG A 34 -2.15 -14.68 0.46
N MET A 35 -2.56 -13.51 0.93
CA MET A 35 -3.77 -12.87 0.49
C MET A 35 -3.47 -11.47 0.00
N VAL A 36 -4.08 -11.10 -1.13
CA VAL A 36 -3.86 -9.81 -1.78
C VAL A 36 -5.20 -9.12 -1.98
N ASP A 37 -5.36 -7.96 -1.36
CA ASP A 37 -6.51 -7.08 -1.58
C ASP A 37 -6.07 -5.81 -2.32
N HIS A 38 -6.98 -5.28 -3.14
CA HIS A 38 -6.73 -4.12 -3.98
C HIS A 38 -7.41 -2.87 -3.43
N TYR A 39 -6.65 -1.79 -3.34
CA TYR A 39 -7.04 -0.51 -2.76
C TYR A 39 -6.73 0.66 -3.69
N TYR A 40 -7.37 1.78 -3.47
CA TYR A 40 -6.83 3.08 -3.86
C TYR A 40 -6.19 3.71 -2.63
N VAL A 41 -5.12 4.46 -2.84
CA VAL A 41 -4.44 5.23 -1.81
C VAL A 41 -4.08 6.60 -2.38
N THR A 42 -4.11 7.64 -1.55
CA THR A 42 -3.66 8.99 -1.91
C THR A 42 -2.24 9.21 -1.38
N PRO A 43 -1.22 9.25 -2.25
CA PRO A 43 0.14 9.55 -1.82
C PRO A 43 0.33 11.03 -1.50
N SER A 44 1.16 11.34 -0.51
CA SER A 44 1.44 12.70 -0.07
C SER A 44 2.30 13.48 -1.07
N PRO A 45 2.39 14.82 -0.96
CA PRO A 45 3.38 15.59 -1.72
C PRO A 45 4.83 15.17 -1.45
N ALA A 46 5.15 14.67 -0.25
CA ALA A 46 6.50 14.21 0.07
C ALA A 46 6.85 12.91 -0.66
N PHE A 47 5.87 12.00 -0.82
CA PHE A 47 6.02 10.82 -1.68
C PHE A 47 6.40 11.21 -3.11
N TRP A 48 5.71 12.19 -3.70
CA TRP A 48 6.00 12.66 -5.07
C TRP A 48 7.30 13.46 -5.19
N ALA A 49 7.82 13.98 -4.08
CA ALA A 49 9.08 14.70 -4.03
C ALA A 49 10.30 13.77 -3.91
N ASP A 50 10.10 12.48 -3.62
CA ASP A 50 11.17 11.50 -3.51
C ASP A 50 11.90 11.29 -4.86
N GLU A 51 13.23 11.32 -4.84
CA GLU A 51 14.06 11.23 -6.05
C GLU A 51 13.89 9.89 -6.78
N GLY A 52 13.72 8.79 -6.03
CA GLY A 52 13.47 7.47 -6.59
C GLY A 52 12.11 7.42 -7.29
N VAL A 53 11.07 7.95 -6.64
CA VAL A 53 9.73 8.04 -7.25
C VAL A 53 9.74 8.90 -8.51
N GLN A 54 10.44 10.05 -8.49
CA GLN A 54 10.56 10.91 -9.67
C GLN A 54 11.30 10.24 -10.83
N ALA A 55 12.30 9.41 -10.54
CA ALA A 55 13.06 8.69 -11.57
C ALA A 55 12.21 7.66 -12.34
N LEU A 56 11.05 7.26 -11.81
CA LEU A 56 10.06 6.43 -12.51
C LEU A 56 9.29 7.21 -13.59
N GLY A 57 9.21 8.53 -13.48
CA GLY A 57 8.44 9.42 -14.37
C GLY A 57 6.94 9.37 -14.11
N THR A 58 6.34 8.19 -14.19
CA THR A 58 4.93 7.95 -13.85
C THR A 58 4.83 6.74 -12.93
N VAL A 59 4.00 6.85 -11.88
CA VAL A 59 3.67 5.73 -11.00
C VAL A 59 2.37 5.09 -11.48
N ALA A 60 2.38 3.77 -11.67
CA ALA A 60 1.20 2.99 -12.04
C ALA A 60 0.55 2.27 -10.86
N GLY A 61 1.35 1.92 -9.85
CA GLY A 61 0.85 1.22 -8.69
C GLY A 61 1.84 1.17 -7.53
N ILE A 62 1.30 0.84 -6.36
CA ILE A 62 2.03 0.70 -5.11
C ILE A 62 1.68 -0.66 -4.48
N LEU A 63 2.69 -1.45 -4.10
CA LEU A 63 2.49 -2.71 -3.38
C LEU A 63 3.02 -2.58 -1.96
N PHE A 64 2.18 -2.87 -0.98
CA PHE A 64 2.57 -2.99 0.43
C PHE A 64 2.73 -4.48 0.73
N LEU A 65 3.96 -4.95 0.87
CA LEU A 65 4.28 -6.37 1.05
C LEU A 65 4.72 -6.64 2.49
N GLN A 66 3.95 -7.47 3.19
CA GLN A 66 4.35 -7.96 4.50
C GLN A 66 5.62 -8.80 4.35
N GLN A 67 6.54 -8.62 5.29
CA GLN A 67 7.78 -9.41 5.34
C GLN A 67 7.71 -10.44 6.48
N PRO A 68 8.42 -11.58 6.35
CA PRO A 68 8.50 -12.58 7.40
C PRO A 68 9.04 -12.04 8.72
N ASP A 69 8.73 -12.73 9.82
CA ASP A 69 9.30 -12.50 11.14
C ASP A 69 9.12 -11.07 11.70
N GLY A 70 8.11 -10.34 11.22
CA GLY A 70 7.83 -8.97 11.63
C GLY A 70 8.86 -7.96 11.12
N ALA A 71 9.63 -8.31 10.09
CA ALA A 71 10.50 -7.37 9.40
C ALA A 71 9.69 -6.19 8.82
N PRO A 72 10.32 -5.03 8.57
CA PRO A 72 9.65 -3.89 7.95
C PRO A 72 8.95 -4.28 6.65
N TRP A 73 7.76 -3.76 6.43
CA TRP A 73 7.03 -3.90 5.17
C TRP A 73 7.85 -3.34 4.02
N GLN A 74 7.78 -4.01 2.86
CA GLN A 74 8.34 -3.48 1.63
C GLN A 74 7.27 -2.74 0.84
N ILE A 75 7.57 -1.50 0.47
CA ILE A 75 6.72 -0.65 -0.35
C ILE A 75 7.34 -0.59 -1.73
N LEU A 76 6.75 -1.31 -2.69
CA LEU A 76 7.22 -1.31 -4.07
C LEU A 76 6.40 -0.30 -4.86
N VAL A 77 7.08 0.62 -5.52
CA VAL A 77 6.47 1.61 -6.41
C VAL A 77 6.97 1.34 -7.82
N HIS A 78 6.08 1.18 -8.77
CA HIS A 78 6.45 0.78 -10.13
C HIS A 78 5.84 1.69 -11.20
N GLU A 79 6.55 1.78 -12.33
CA GLU A 79 6.07 2.46 -13.53
C GLU A 79 5.17 1.53 -14.39
N PRO A 80 4.37 2.08 -15.32
CA PRO A 80 3.35 1.30 -16.06
C PRO A 80 3.85 0.06 -16.81
N ALA A 81 5.09 0.06 -17.30
CA ALA A 81 5.67 -1.07 -18.00
C ALA A 81 6.23 -2.15 -17.06
N MET A 82 6.24 -1.92 -15.73
CA MET A 82 6.76 -2.84 -14.71
C MET A 82 8.26 -3.17 -14.90
N VAL A 83 9.03 -2.32 -15.57
CA VAL A 83 10.47 -2.51 -15.83
C VAL A 83 11.31 -1.83 -14.76
N LYS A 84 10.84 -0.71 -14.24
CA LYS A 84 11.51 0.02 -13.15
C LYS A 84 10.65 -0.01 -11.90
N GLU A 85 11.32 -0.19 -10.78
CA GLU A 85 10.71 -0.13 -9.46
C GLU A 85 11.65 0.54 -8.46
N VAL A 86 11.04 1.12 -7.43
CA VAL A 86 11.75 1.58 -6.24
C VAL A 86 11.12 0.90 -5.04
N ILE A 87 11.98 0.43 -4.14
CA ILE A 87 11.59 -0.32 -2.94
C ILE A 87 11.95 0.52 -1.72
N PHE A 88 10.98 0.74 -0.85
CA PHE A 88 11.19 1.36 0.46
C PHE A 88 10.89 0.37 1.56
N GLU A 89 11.56 0.53 2.70
CA GLU A 89 11.15 -0.12 3.93
C GLU A 89 10.20 0.80 4.71
N MET A 90 9.22 0.18 5.35
CA MET A 90 8.27 0.82 6.26
C MET A 90 8.12 -0.03 7.52
N PRO A 91 8.44 0.50 8.72
CA PRO A 91 8.19 -0.22 9.96
C PRO A 91 6.73 -0.63 10.11
N ASP A 92 6.45 -1.78 10.72
CA ASP A 92 5.07 -2.26 10.93
C ASP A 92 4.19 -1.20 11.61
N ALA A 93 4.71 -0.52 12.64
CA ALA A 93 3.98 0.54 13.34
C ALA A 93 3.48 1.67 12.41
N GLU A 94 4.26 2.03 11.38
CA GLU A 94 3.87 3.03 10.39
C GLU A 94 2.77 2.45 9.47
N PHE A 95 2.93 1.23 8.98
CA PHE A 95 1.91 0.59 8.15
C PHE A 95 0.59 0.44 8.91
N ARG A 96 0.65 0.03 10.19
CA ARG A 96 -0.51 -0.01 11.10
C ARG A 96 -1.18 1.35 11.27
N ALA A 97 -0.42 2.44 11.29
CA ALA A 97 -0.99 3.78 11.36
C ALA A 97 -1.80 4.13 10.09
N ILE A 98 -1.36 3.70 8.90
CA ILE A 98 -2.12 3.89 7.64
C ILE A 98 -3.48 3.18 7.71
N LEU A 99 -3.47 1.91 8.12
CA LEU A 99 -4.68 1.09 8.25
C LEU A 99 -5.66 1.71 9.24
N ASN A 100 -5.17 2.08 10.43
CA ASN A 100 -5.99 2.70 11.48
C ASN A 100 -6.60 4.04 11.05
N ALA A 101 -5.82 4.90 10.38
CA ALA A 101 -6.30 6.18 9.87
C ALA A 101 -7.41 6.02 8.82
N SER A 102 -7.41 4.90 8.10
CA SER A 102 -8.35 4.61 7.01
C SER A 102 -9.48 3.66 7.42
N GLY A 103 -9.49 3.18 8.67
CA GLY A 103 -10.47 2.21 9.16
C GLY A 103 -10.40 0.86 8.45
N VAL A 104 -9.24 0.51 7.89
CA VAL A 104 -9.02 -0.77 7.20
C VAL A 104 -8.57 -1.81 8.23
N ILE A 105 -9.22 -2.97 8.22
CA ILE A 105 -8.84 -4.14 9.02
C ILE A 105 -8.38 -5.20 8.03
N LEU A 106 -7.20 -5.79 8.25
CA LEU A 106 -6.68 -6.81 7.34
C LEU A 106 -7.39 -8.14 7.55
N PRO A 107 -7.45 -8.99 6.53
CA PRO A 107 -8.07 -10.31 6.67
C PRO A 107 -7.38 -11.17 7.72
N GLY A 108 -8.17 -11.97 8.43
CA GLY A 108 -7.69 -12.78 9.56
C GLY A 108 -7.50 -12.01 10.87
N GLU A 109 -7.61 -10.68 10.87
CA GLU A 109 -7.56 -9.90 12.09
C GLU A 109 -8.91 -9.84 12.82
N PRO A 110 -8.92 -9.73 14.16
CA PRO A 110 -10.16 -9.58 14.92
C PRO A 110 -11.00 -8.40 14.41
N GLY A 111 -12.27 -8.68 14.08
CA GLY A 111 -13.19 -7.67 13.56
C GLY A 111 -13.16 -7.49 12.05
N PHE A 112 -12.32 -8.24 11.32
CA PHE A 112 -12.41 -8.29 9.86
C PHE A 112 -13.79 -8.79 9.42
N VAL A 113 -14.42 -8.04 8.53
CA VAL A 113 -15.67 -8.45 7.88
C VAL A 113 -15.40 -8.56 6.39
N PRO A 114 -15.54 -9.76 5.80
CA PRO A 114 -15.39 -9.93 4.38
C PRO A 114 -16.29 -8.97 3.61
N PRO A 115 -15.83 -8.47 2.47
CA PRO A 115 -16.64 -7.63 1.63
C PRO A 115 -17.85 -8.44 1.13
N GLN A 116 -19.08 -7.99 1.43
CA GLN A 116 -20.30 -8.52 0.81
C GLN A 116 -20.52 -7.94 -0.59
#